data_AF-A0A9P6Q5A0-F1
#
_entry.id   AF-A0A9P6Q5A0-F1
#
_cell.length_a   1.000
_cell.length_b   1.000
_cell.length_c   1.000
_cell.angle_alpha   90.00
_cell.angle_beta   90.00
_cell.angle_gamma   90.00
#
_symmetry.space_group_name_H-M   'P 1'
#
loop_
_entity.id
_entity.type
_entity.pdbx_description
1 polymer ?
#
loop_
_entity_poly.entity_id
_entity_poly.type
_entity_poly.pdbx_seq_one_letter_code
_entity_poly.pdbx_strand_id
1 'polypeptide(L)'
;MVTPYSDKTADQLPRSWQKESFQQQQEAFLQEQARQRLTTERHRQQRQQILKEEQDAESRREQELERLKEMSSTLQQQQKNKEDPNSVDGDIQDNLPTEFNESLFPPASQRLLEAKIGPKALDDYLNSNPQNRDARDTAVRYILRQANVAYHNNTVYSVVIKPKSKIPPSGDIHDYSSLARYFWKNPNTSDGLPYVRLDGRPNPDMDSVWDYRLLRKVFRDCYYMGQAYFWTGEERYAEKIVHRVKQWFLDEETYMNPNLKYGSLIFGHDLGRAQGVLDMFKVYGMFDALKAIEGSKALLAEPQLIPSLQKWFTSYLNWIDNSVQAKQERNAHNNHGTYFTVQYISILEFLGRNEEAKAMSEDSMQVRVGPQIRKDGAQPHETIRPISFFYSIFNLQGLILLAMQAESHGLDLWRYVGPIEQTSIRINSKTSTEIEIGGGTIEDAIRYLSDYAVRDRSEWPYPDSGARNLRDVLKMAKVASLVYGQDRWQELIANLEAKVDEATPGEGNLTESPEGSRGVAPMAGVSGAHTTVAPDDGEPNGFVCELGILSEGTLWHCYK
;
A
#
# COMPACT_ATOMS: atom_id res chain seq x y z
N MET A 1 7.91 -5.30 45.91
CA MET A 1 7.47 -4.24 46.83
C MET A 1 6.19 -3.62 46.27
N VAL A 2 5.03 -3.93 46.87
CA VAL A 2 3.81 -3.08 46.85
C VAL A 2 3.09 -3.37 48.16
N THR A 3 2.94 -2.36 49.01
CA THR A 3 2.22 -2.39 50.29
C THR A 3 0.74 -1.99 50.10
N PRO A 4 -0.21 -2.53 50.90
CA PRO A 4 -1.58 -2.03 50.95
C PRO A 4 -1.71 -0.95 52.04
N TYR A 5 -2.26 0.20 51.69
CA TYR A 5 -2.65 1.24 52.66
C TYR A 5 -3.98 0.85 53.32
N SER A 6 -3.95 0.73 54.65
CA SER A 6 -5.14 0.84 55.51
C SER A 6 -5.18 2.26 56.07
N ASP A 7 -6.34 2.90 56.10
CA ASP A 7 -6.57 3.99 57.06
C ASP A 7 -7.94 3.87 57.72
N LYS A 8 -7.87 3.73 59.05
CA LYS A 8 -8.96 3.87 60.01
C LYS A 8 -8.89 5.28 60.56
N THR A 9 -9.86 6.14 60.25
CA THR A 9 -10.28 7.26 61.13
C THR A 9 -11.58 7.85 60.59
N ALA A 10 -12.73 7.33 61.02
CA ALA A 10 -14.03 7.90 60.67
C ALA A 10 -15.06 7.79 61.82
N ASP A 11 -14.62 7.85 63.07
CA ASP A 11 -15.51 7.64 64.24
C ASP A 11 -15.53 8.78 65.26
N GLN A 12 -15.18 10.02 64.88
CA GLN A 12 -15.22 11.16 65.82
C GLN A 12 -15.78 12.46 65.21
N LEU A 13 -17.01 12.42 64.64
CA LEU A 13 -17.78 13.65 64.37
C LEU A 13 -19.19 13.60 64.99
N PRO A 14 -19.74 14.74 65.48
CA PRO A 14 -21.04 14.77 66.16
C PRO A 14 -22.20 14.34 65.23
N ARG A 15 -23.10 13.46 65.73
CA ARG A 15 -24.22 12.87 64.96
C ARG A 15 -25.21 13.87 64.33
N SER A 16 -25.25 15.12 64.77
CA SER A 16 -26.11 16.16 64.16
C SER A 16 -25.59 16.66 62.80
N TRP A 17 -24.27 16.68 62.59
CA TRP A 17 -23.64 17.11 61.33
C TRP A 17 -23.69 16.04 60.23
N GLN A 18 -23.86 14.77 60.60
CA GLN A 18 -23.99 13.67 59.64
C GLN A 18 -25.37 13.65 58.94
N LYS A 19 -26.45 14.04 59.63
CA LYS A 19 -27.81 14.03 59.05
C LYS A 19 -28.04 15.16 58.04
N GLU A 20 -27.60 16.39 58.34
CA GLU A 20 -27.73 17.51 57.39
C GLU A 20 -26.89 17.31 56.12
N SER A 21 -25.70 16.71 56.24
CA SER A 21 -24.85 16.41 55.07
C SER A 21 -25.42 15.31 54.17
N PHE A 22 -26.09 14.30 54.75
CA PHE A 22 -26.67 13.19 53.97
C PHE A 22 -27.92 13.64 53.20
N GLN A 23 -28.75 14.50 53.80
CA GLN A 23 -29.95 15.02 53.15
C GLN A 23 -29.59 15.97 51.98
N GLN A 24 -28.58 16.82 52.16
CA GLN A 24 -28.06 17.68 51.08
C GLN A 24 -27.40 16.88 49.95
N GLN A 25 -26.67 15.80 50.27
CA GLN A 25 -26.09 14.91 49.26
C GLN A 25 -27.17 14.14 48.48
N GLN A 26 -28.26 13.73 49.14
CA GLN A 26 -29.37 13.04 48.50
C GLN A 26 -30.17 13.97 47.57
N GLU A 27 -30.40 15.23 47.97
CA GLU A 27 -31.02 16.24 47.10
C GLU A 27 -30.13 16.60 45.91
N ALA A 28 -28.82 16.76 46.11
CA ALA A 28 -27.87 17.01 45.03
C ALA A 28 -27.82 15.84 44.03
N PHE A 29 -27.88 14.60 44.51
CA PHE A 29 -27.93 13.41 43.66
C PHE A 29 -29.22 13.33 42.83
N LEU A 30 -30.37 13.67 43.43
CA LEU A 30 -31.65 13.71 42.72
C LEU A 30 -31.71 14.84 41.67
N GLN A 31 -31.15 16.02 41.97
CA GLN A 31 -31.02 17.10 41.00
C GLN A 31 -30.10 16.73 39.83
N GLU A 32 -29.01 16.03 40.10
CA GLU A 32 -28.09 15.55 39.06
C GLU A 32 -28.76 14.47 38.18
N GLN A 33 -29.52 13.53 38.76
CA GLN A 33 -30.32 12.60 37.97
C GLN A 33 -31.38 13.31 37.11
N ALA A 34 -32.02 14.37 37.62
CA ALA A 34 -32.99 15.15 36.86
C ALA A 34 -32.32 15.89 35.69
N ARG A 35 -31.12 16.46 35.89
CA ARG A 35 -30.31 17.08 34.83
C ARG A 35 -29.88 16.07 33.77
N GLN A 36 -29.46 14.88 34.18
CA GLN A 36 -29.08 13.81 33.26
C GLN A 36 -30.27 13.32 32.43
N ARG A 37 -31.48 13.23 33.01
CA ARG A 37 -32.71 12.90 32.26
C ARG A 37 -33.09 13.98 31.26
N LEU A 38 -33.03 15.26 31.64
CA LEU A 38 -33.29 16.38 30.74
C LEU A 38 -32.27 16.45 29.59
N THR A 39 -31.01 16.17 29.88
CA THR A 39 -29.94 16.11 28.88
C THR A 39 -30.18 14.93 27.93
N THR A 40 -30.52 13.76 28.46
CA THR A 40 -30.85 12.57 27.65
C THR A 40 -32.04 12.82 26.72
N GLU A 41 -33.09 13.48 27.21
CA GLU A 41 -34.27 13.78 26.40
C GLU A 41 -33.97 14.85 25.33
N ARG A 42 -33.13 15.85 25.63
CA ARG A 42 -32.66 16.84 24.66
C ARG A 42 -31.81 16.19 23.55
N HIS A 43 -30.92 15.27 23.92
CA HIS A 43 -30.13 14.49 22.96
C HIS A 43 -31.02 13.56 22.12
N ARG A 44 -32.11 13.02 22.70
CA ARG A 44 -33.09 12.20 21.97
C ARG A 44 -33.85 13.02 20.92
N GLN A 45 -34.30 14.21 21.28
CA GLN A 45 -34.98 15.12 20.35
C GLN A 45 -34.04 15.59 19.24
N GLN A 46 -32.79 15.90 19.57
CA GLN A 46 -31.77 16.28 18.59
C GLN A 46 -31.44 15.11 17.63
N ARG A 47 -31.38 13.88 18.14
CA ARG A 47 -31.27 12.66 17.30
C ARG A 47 -32.47 12.47 16.38
N GLN A 48 -33.69 12.72 16.84
CA GLN A 48 -34.88 12.61 15.99
C GLN A 48 -34.90 13.65 14.86
N GLN A 49 -34.39 14.86 15.14
CA GLN A 49 -34.27 15.89 14.11
C GLN A 49 -33.19 15.57 13.09
N ILE A 50 -32.03 15.08 13.54
CA ILE A 50 -30.96 14.58 12.65
C ILE A 50 -31.48 13.43 11.78
N LEU A 51 -32.19 12.45 12.36
CA LEU A 51 -32.78 11.34 11.61
C LEU A 51 -33.76 11.81 10.52
N LYS A 52 -34.50 12.90 10.77
CA LYS A 52 -35.44 13.46 9.80
C LYS A 52 -34.72 14.19 8.67
N GLU A 53 -33.69 14.98 9.00
CA GLU A 53 -32.83 15.65 8.02
C GLU A 53 -32.02 14.64 7.18
N GLU A 54 -31.60 13.52 7.80
CA GLU A 54 -30.96 12.38 7.15
C GLU A 54 -31.90 11.68 6.17
N GLN A 55 -33.18 11.45 6.53
CA GLN A 55 -34.17 10.88 5.61
C GLN A 55 -34.43 11.78 4.39
N ASP A 56 -34.50 13.10 4.59
CA ASP A 56 -34.69 14.06 3.50
C ASP A 56 -33.43 14.19 2.62
N ALA A 57 -32.23 14.00 3.19
CA ALA A 57 -30.98 13.94 2.43
C ALA A 57 -30.82 12.59 1.70
N GLU A 58 -31.29 11.50 2.30
CA GLU A 58 -31.29 10.14 1.77
C GLU A 58 -32.17 10.04 0.52
N SER A 59 -33.37 10.63 0.55
CA SER A 59 -34.24 10.69 -0.63
C SER A 59 -33.62 11.48 -1.78
N ARG A 60 -32.90 12.58 -1.49
CA ARG A 60 -32.16 13.36 -2.51
C ARG A 60 -30.98 12.59 -3.09
N ARG A 61 -30.23 11.86 -2.26
CA ARG A 61 -29.10 11.02 -2.70
C ARG A 61 -29.55 9.81 -3.51
N GLU A 62 -30.69 9.20 -3.17
CA GLU A 62 -31.26 8.10 -3.96
C GLU A 62 -31.71 8.55 -5.35
N GLN A 63 -32.32 9.74 -5.44
CA GLN A 63 -32.64 10.35 -6.74
C GLN A 63 -31.40 10.61 -7.58
N GLU A 64 -30.30 11.09 -6.98
CA GLU A 64 -29.05 11.36 -7.70
C GLU A 64 -28.31 10.06 -8.08
N LEU A 65 -28.31 9.05 -7.22
CA LEU A 65 -27.71 7.75 -7.50
C LEU A 65 -28.43 7.05 -8.65
N GLU A 66 -29.77 7.14 -8.71
CA GLU A 66 -30.54 6.58 -9.82
C GLU A 66 -30.23 7.32 -11.13
N ARG A 67 -30.06 8.65 -11.06
CA ARG A 67 -29.61 9.46 -12.19
C ARG A 67 -28.22 9.06 -12.71
N LEU A 68 -27.28 8.78 -11.81
CA LEU A 68 -25.94 8.30 -12.14
C LEU A 68 -25.96 6.88 -12.73
N LYS A 69 -26.82 5.98 -12.24
CA LYS A 69 -27.03 4.65 -12.82
C LYS A 69 -27.63 4.74 -14.22
N GLU A 70 -28.61 5.60 -14.44
CA GLU A 70 -29.20 5.85 -15.76
C GLU A 70 -28.14 6.38 -16.73
N MET A 71 -27.30 7.33 -16.30
CA MET A 71 -26.21 7.87 -17.11
C MET A 71 -25.14 6.81 -17.44
N SER A 72 -24.79 5.96 -16.46
CA SER A 72 -23.88 4.82 -16.65
C SER A 72 -24.45 3.76 -17.60
N SER A 73 -25.75 3.44 -17.47
CA SER A 73 -26.43 2.49 -18.34
C SER A 73 -26.54 3.00 -19.78
N THR A 74 -26.76 4.31 -19.97
CA THR A 74 -26.80 4.95 -21.28
C THR A 74 -25.42 4.90 -21.95
N LEU A 75 -24.35 5.12 -21.19
CA LEU A 75 -22.96 4.97 -21.68
C LEU A 75 -22.62 3.51 -22.02
N GLN A 76 -23.05 2.54 -21.20
CA GLN A 76 -22.87 1.11 -21.47
C GLN A 76 -23.67 0.65 -22.70
N GLN A 77 -24.85 1.23 -22.94
CA GLN A 77 -25.70 0.88 -24.08
C GLN A 77 -25.19 1.51 -25.39
N GLN A 78 -24.55 2.68 -25.32
CA GLN A 78 -23.79 3.25 -26.43
C GLN A 78 -22.54 2.43 -26.78
N GLN A 79 -21.95 1.72 -25.81
CA GLN A 79 -20.82 0.80 -26.02
C GLN A 79 -21.26 -0.57 -26.56
N LYS A 80 -22.34 -1.16 -26.04
CA LYS A 80 -22.86 -2.46 -26.54
C LYS A 80 -23.31 -2.44 -28.00
N ASN A 81 -23.71 -1.28 -28.52
CA ASN A 81 -24.03 -1.14 -29.94
C ASN A 81 -22.80 -1.12 -30.87
N LYS A 82 -21.57 -1.30 -30.33
CA LYS A 82 -20.31 -1.34 -31.10
C LYS A 82 -19.58 -2.69 -31.10
N GLU A 83 -20.04 -3.72 -30.40
CA GLU A 83 -19.28 -4.98 -30.26
C GLU A 83 -20.06 -6.21 -30.78
N ASP A 84 -19.42 -6.98 -31.67
CA ASP A 84 -19.89 -8.24 -32.27
C ASP A 84 -19.40 -9.44 -31.42
N PRO A 85 -20.22 -10.48 -31.09
CA PRO A 85 -19.93 -11.41 -29.99
C PRO A 85 -18.95 -12.56 -30.28
N ASN A 86 -18.10 -12.49 -31.30
CA ASN A 86 -17.23 -13.61 -31.71
C ASN A 86 -15.73 -13.26 -31.78
N SER A 87 -15.15 -12.66 -30.73
CA SER A 87 -13.68 -12.61 -30.57
C SER A 87 -13.23 -13.19 -29.23
N VAL A 88 -12.81 -14.45 -29.26
CA VAL A 88 -11.91 -15.04 -28.28
C VAL A 88 -10.49 -14.63 -28.68
N ASP A 89 -9.69 -14.14 -27.72
CA ASP A 89 -8.32 -13.62 -27.87
C ASP A 89 -8.14 -12.57 -28.98
N GLY A 90 -8.72 -11.38 -28.76
CA GLY A 90 -8.33 -10.18 -29.48
C GLY A 90 -7.44 -9.33 -28.58
N ASP A 91 -6.19 -9.10 -29.00
CA ASP A 91 -5.50 -7.84 -28.69
C ASP A 91 -6.57 -6.74 -28.69
N ILE A 92 -6.67 -5.97 -27.61
CA ILE A 92 -7.44 -4.74 -27.65
C ILE A 92 -6.81 -3.96 -28.80
N GLN A 93 -7.46 -3.94 -29.97
CA GLN A 93 -7.12 -3.02 -31.06
C GLN A 93 -7.58 -1.63 -30.63
N ASP A 94 -7.07 -1.19 -29.48
CA ASP A 94 -7.05 0.20 -29.15
C ASP A 94 -5.92 0.81 -29.97
N ASN A 95 -6.15 1.99 -30.52
CA ASN A 95 -5.07 2.73 -31.15
C ASN A 95 -4.11 3.30 -30.09
N LEU A 96 -4.03 2.69 -28.89
CA LEU A 96 -3.06 3.09 -27.89
C LEU A 96 -1.74 2.39 -28.23
N PRO A 97 -0.60 3.11 -28.26
CA PRO A 97 0.68 2.48 -28.42
C PRO A 97 0.91 1.43 -27.35
N THR A 98 1.30 0.28 -27.86
CA THR A 98 1.88 -0.83 -27.13
C THR A 98 3.41 -0.83 -27.27
N GLU A 99 3.95 0.02 -28.14
CA GLU A 99 5.37 0.16 -28.44
C GLU A 99 5.90 1.53 -28.05
N PHE A 100 7.16 1.55 -27.61
CA PHE A 100 7.90 2.77 -27.30
C PHE A 100 8.45 3.40 -28.58
N ASN A 101 8.28 4.71 -28.72
CA ASN A 101 8.95 5.48 -29.75
C ASN A 101 9.94 6.46 -29.10
N GLU A 102 11.24 6.20 -29.27
CA GLU A 102 12.33 7.05 -28.77
C GLU A 102 12.22 8.52 -29.20
N SER A 103 11.63 8.80 -30.37
CA SER A 103 11.47 10.18 -30.86
C SER A 103 10.43 10.98 -30.06
N LEU A 104 9.61 10.29 -29.25
CA LEU A 104 8.55 10.91 -28.45
C LEU A 104 8.95 11.06 -26.97
N PHE A 105 10.22 10.83 -26.65
CA PHE A 105 10.72 11.06 -25.31
C PHE A 105 10.52 12.54 -24.90
N PRO A 106 9.72 12.84 -23.87
CA PRO A 106 9.36 14.21 -23.52
C PRO A 106 10.59 15.03 -23.07
N PRO A 107 10.66 16.32 -23.43
CA PRO A 107 11.73 17.18 -22.94
C PRO A 107 11.80 17.29 -21.41
N ALA A 108 10.67 17.17 -20.71
CA ALA A 108 10.64 17.16 -19.24
C ALA A 108 11.34 15.90 -18.68
N SER A 109 11.00 14.73 -19.22
CA SER A 109 11.64 13.45 -18.92
C SER A 109 13.15 13.50 -19.13
N GLN A 110 13.59 14.06 -20.27
CA GLN A 110 15.00 14.22 -20.59
C GLN A 110 15.73 15.09 -19.58
N ARG A 111 15.20 16.27 -19.25
CA ARG A 111 15.81 17.14 -18.23
C ARG A 111 15.92 16.46 -16.87
N LEU A 112 14.94 15.62 -16.51
CA LEU A 112 14.95 14.87 -15.26
C LEU A 112 16.08 13.83 -15.24
N LEU A 113 16.26 13.06 -16.32
CA LEU A 113 17.36 12.11 -16.45
C LEU A 113 18.73 12.82 -16.47
N GLU A 114 18.86 13.88 -17.27
CA GLU A 114 20.10 14.66 -17.38
C GLU A 114 20.55 15.23 -16.03
N ALA A 115 19.61 15.72 -15.23
CA ALA A 115 19.90 16.23 -13.88
C ALA A 115 20.40 15.14 -12.93
N LYS A 116 20.03 13.88 -13.16
CA LYS A 116 20.28 12.75 -12.26
C LYS A 116 21.53 11.97 -12.62
N ILE A 117 21.58 11.45 -13.85
CA ILE A 117 22.68 10.58 -14.29
C ILE A 117 23.71 11.34 -15.14
N GLY A 118 23.39 12.57 -15.54
CA GLY A 118 24.25 13.43 -16.36
C GLY A 118 23.98 13.28 -17.87
N PRO A 119 24.05 14.38 -18.66
CA PRO A 119 23.75 14.33 -20.09
C PRO A 119 24.60 13.31 -20.86
N LYS A 120 25.90 13.25 -20.58
CA LYS A 120 26.80 12.31 -21.25
C LYS A 120 26.46 10.86 -20.95
N ALA A 121 26.18 10.51 -19.69
CA ALA A 121 25.85 9.15 -19.32
C ALA A 121 24.49 8.72 -19.91
N LEU A 122 23.54 9.66 -20.00
CA LEU A 122 22.28 9.45 -20.69
C LEU A 122 22.48 9.21 -22.18
N ASP A 123 23.28 10.06 -22.85
CA ASP A 123 23.63 9.89 -24.27
C ASP A 123 24.33 8.55 -24.51
N ASP A 124 25.32 8.21 -23.68
CA ASP A 124 26.02 6.94 -23.75
C ASP A 124 25.02 5.79 -23.59
N TYR A 125 24.13 5.82 -22.58
CA TYR A 125 23.09 4.81 -22.36
C TYR A 125 22.16 4.62 -23.56
N LEU A 126 21.57 5.72 -24.07
CA LEU A 126 20.64 5.68 -25.22
C LEU A 126 21.31 5.13 -26.49
N ASN A 127 22.63 5.27 -26.61
CA ASN A 127 23.42 4.80 -27.75
C ASN A 127 24.18 3.47 -27.49
N SER A 128 24.09 2.87 -26.29
CA SER A 128 25.16 1.99 -25.77
C SER A 128 25.25 0.57 -26.33
N ASN A 129 24.16 -0.15 -26.63
CA ASN A 129 24.24 -1.57 -27.05
C ASN A 129 22.87 -2.06 -27.55
N PRO A 130 22.78 -2.86 -28.63
CA PRO A 130 21.54 -3.56 -29.00
C PRO A 130 20.89 -4.35 -27.85
N GLN A 131 21.66 -4.97 -26.96
CA GLN A 131 21.10 -5.73 -25.83
C GLN A 131 20.38 -4.83 -24.82
N ASN A 132 21.00 -3.71 -24.44
CA ASN A 132 20.39 -2.73 -23.53
C ASN A 132 19.11 -2.14 -24.11
N ARG A 133 19.10 -1.94 -25.44
CA ARG A 133 17.92 -1.47 -26.18
C ARG A 133 16.78 -2.49 -26.16
N ASP A 134 17.03 -3.75 -26.54
CA ASP A 134 16.01 -4.80 -26.58
C ASP A 134 15.37 -5.03 -25.20
N ALA A 135 16.23 -4.99 -24.20
CA ALA A 135 15.81 -5.09 -22.83
C ALA A 135 14.96 -3.85 -22.48
N ARG A 136 15.45 -2.61 -22.64
CA ARG A 136 14.65 -1.37 -22.54
C ARG A 136 13.26 -1.49 -23.16
N ASP A 137 13.21 -1.87 -24.42
CA ASP A 137 11.97 -1.95 -25.17
C ASP A 137 11.03 -3.03 -24.59
N THR A 138 11.56 -4.09 -24.01
CA THR A 138 10.76 -5.10 -23.29
C THR A 138 10.13 -4.55 -22.01
N ALA A 139 10.87 -3.80 -21.19
CA ALA A 139 10.26 -3.19 -20.00
C ALA A 139 9.25 -2.11 -20.36
N VAL A 140 9.57 -1.25 -21.34
CA VAL A 140 8.64 -0.19 -21.73
C VAL A 140 7.37 -0.78 -22.31
N ARG A 141 7.43 -1.85 -23.13
CA ARG A 141 6.24 -2.59 -23.58
C ARG A 141 5.39 -3.09 -22.41
N TYR A 142 6.01 -3.63 -21.36
CA TYR A 142 5.28 -4.03 -20.15
C TYR A 142 4.60 -2.83 -19.48
N ILE A 143 5.34 -1.73 -19.26
CA ILE A 143 4.81 -0.50 -18.67
C ILE A 143 3.63 0.03 -19.48
N LEU A 144 3.74 0.08 -20.82
CA LEU A 144 2.67 0.56 -21.70
C LEU A 144 1.43 -0.31 -21.62
N ARG A 145 1.57 -1.65 -21.56
CA ARG A 145 0.42 -2.54 -21.33
C ARG A 145 -0.28 -2.23 -20.02
N GLN A 146 0.47 -2.08 -18.93
CA GLN A 146 -0.09 -1.78 -17.61
C GLN A 146 -0.73 -0.38 -17.56
N ALA A 147 -0.12 0.59 -18.22
CA ALA A 147 -0.66 1.93 -18.36
C ALA A 147 -1.94 1.97 -19.20
N ASN A 148 -2.05 1.16 -20.25
CA ASN A 148 -3.28 1.05 -21.05
C ASN A 148 -4.41 0.42 -20.24
N VAL A 149 -4.12 -0.62 -19.46
CA VAL A 149 -5.08 -1.19 -18.48
C VAL A 149 -5.53 -0.13 -17.47
N ALA A 150 -4.60 0.65 -16.93
CA ALA A 150 -4.90 1.74 -15.99
C ALA A 150 -5.72 2.87 -16.63
N TYR A 151 -5.39 3.26 -17.87
CA TYR A 151 -6.04 4.33 -18.62
C TYR A 151 -7.51 3.99 -18.93
N HIS A 152 -7.74 2.77 -19.42
CA HIS A 152 -9.08 2.26 -19.75
C HIS A 152 -9.92 1.96 -18.53
N ASN A 153 -9.30 1.88 -17.34
CA ASN A 153 -10.09 1.71 -16.16
C ASN A 153 -10.98 2.94 -15.94
N ASN A 154 -12.30 2.71 -15.92
CA ASN A 154 -13.34 3.69 -15.70
C ASN A 154 -14.07 3.52 -14.36
N THR A 155 -13.59 2.65 -13.47
CA THR A 155 -14.04 2.60 -12.07
C THR A 155 -13.89 3.99 -11.44
N VAL A 156 -14.92 4.48 -10.74
CA VAL A 156 -14.81 5.70 -9.93
C VAL A 156 -13.94 5.40 -8.71
N TYR A 157 -12.86 6.15 -8.52
CA TYR A 157 -11.99 6.01 -7.35
C TYR A 157 -12.39 7.03 -6.31
N SER A 158 -13.10 6.60 -5.27
CA SER A 158 -13.47 7.48 -4.17
C SER A 158 -13.71 6.66 -2.90
N VAL A 159 -13.54 7.32 -1.75
CA VAL A 159 -14.01 6.77 -0.47
C VAL A 159 -15.54 6.79 -0.36
N VAL A 160 -16.25 7.61 -1.15
CA VAL A 160 -17.69 7.78 -0.97
C VAL A 160 -18.54 6.63 -1.52
N ILE A 161 -17.93 5.69 -2.24
CA ILE A 161 -18.64 4.54 -2.86
C ILE A 161 -18.85 3.35 -1.92
N LYS A 162 -18.79 3.58 -0.60
CA LYS A 162 -19.05 2.55 0.41
C LYS A 162 -20.54 2.45 0.75
N PRO A 163 -21.07 1.24 1.02
CA PRO A 163 -22.45 1.08 1.49
C PRO A 163 -22.72 1.90 2.75
N LYS A 164 -23.97 2.40 2.93
CA LYS A 164 -24.36 3.17 4.13
C LYS A 164 -24.04 2.43 5.44
N SER A 165 -24.22 1.11 5.47
CA SER A 165 -23.88 0.24 6.62
C SER A 165 -22.39 0.09 6.90
N LYS A 166 -21.54 0.70 6.08
CA LYS A 166 -20.07 0.65 6.13
C LYS A 166 -19.43 2.03 6.28
N ILE A 167 -20.24 3.08 6.41
CA ILE A 167 -19.77 4.41 6.80
C ILE A 167 -19.11 4.30 8.19
N PRO A 168 -17.91 4.86 8.39
CA PRO A 168 -17.21 4.77 9.67
C PRO A 168 -17.98 5.48 10.80
N PRO A 169 -17.63 5.21 12.08
CA PRO A 169 -18.33 5.77 13.25
C PRO A 169 -18.50 7.30 13.32
N SER A 170 -17.74 8.08 12.55
CA SER A 170 -17.98 9.55 12.42
C SER A 170 -19.31 9.89 11.77
N GLY A 171 -19.86 9.00 10.94
CA GLY A 171 -20.98 9.31 10.05
C GLY A 171 -20.58 10.08 8.78
N ASP A 172 -19.30 10.44 8.64
CA ASP A 172 -18.78 11.12 7.45
C ASP A 172 -18.39 10.10 6.38
N ILE A 173 -18.97 10.25 5.19
CA ILE A 173 -18.72 9.35 4.05
C ILE A 173 -17.35 9.62 3.39
N HIS A 174 -16.76 10.80 3.61
CA HIS A 174 -15.43 11.18 3.13
C HIS A 174 -14.30 10.62 4.02
N ASP A 175 -14.62 10.04 5.18
CA ASP A 175 -13.62 9.40 6.01
C ASP A 175 -13.22 8.04 5.43
N TYR A 176 -11.92 7.89 5.16
CA TYR A 176 -11.33 6.63 4.74
C TYR A 176 -11.57 5.54 5.80
N SER A 177 -11.98 4.36 5.35
CA SER A 177 -12.07 3.17 6.20
C SER A 177 -11.55 1.93 5.49
N SER A 178 -10.89 1.06 6.26
CA SER A 178 -10.51 -0.29 5.83
C SER A 178 -10.70 -1.23 7.01
N LEU A 179 -10.86 -2.54 6.79
CA LEU A 179 -11.08 -3.48 7.89
C LEU A 179 -9.84 -4.28 8.24
N ALA A 180 -9.73 -4.66 9.51
CA ALA A 180 -8.65 -5.51 9.98
C ALA A 180 -8.77 -6.93 9.39
N ARG A 181 -7.79 -7.31 8.56
CA ARG A 181 -7.75 -8.55 7.77
C ARG A 181 -8.12 -9.83 8.53
N TYR A 182 -7.71 -9.97 9.80
CA TYR A 182 -7.82 -11.22 10.57
C TYR A 182 -8.90 -11.19 11.64
N PHE A 183 -9.89 -10.30 11.54
CA PHE A 183 -10.94 -10.15 12.55
C PHE A 183 -12.28 -10.64 11.99
N TRP A 184 -12.96 -11.49 12.75
CA TRP A 184 -14.19 -12.19 12.36
C TRP A 184 -15.31 -11.91 13.34
N LYS A 185 -16.57 -12.09 12.93
CA LYS A 185 -17.73 -12.02 13.84
C LYS A 185 -17.50 -12.86 15.08
N ASN A 186 -17.81 -12.29 16.24
CA ASN A 186 -17.67 -12.96 17.52
C ASN A 186 -18.83 -13.95 17.74
N PRO A 187 -18.59 -15.26 17.76
CA PRO A 187 -19.66 -16.24 17.96
C PRO A 187 -20.25 -16.20 19.38
N ASN A 188 -19.60 -15.51 20.32
CA ASN A 188 -20.02 -15.43 21.72
C ASN A 188 -20.92 -14.22 22.01
N THR A 189 -21.28 -13.42 21.02
CA THR A 189 -22.20 -12.28 21.17
C THR A 189 -23.35 -12.37 20.18
N SER A 190 -24.53 -11.86 20.57
CA SER A 190 -25.75 -11.98 19.77
C SER A 190 -25.72 -11.19 18.47
N ASP A 191 -24.93 -10.12 18.42
CA ASP A 191 -24.75 -9.25 17.26
C ASP A 191 -23.44 -9.53 16.49
N GLY A 192 -22.62 -10.46 16.98
CA GLY A 192 -21.32 -10.78 16.41
C GLY A 192 -20.24 -9.71 16.64
N LEU A 193 -20.46 -8.74 17.51
CA LEU A 193 -19.54 -7.64 17.81
C LEU A 193 -18.96 -7.70 19.24
N PRO A 194 -17.81 -7.04 19.51
CA PRO A 194 -16.84 -6.62 18.50
C PRO A 194 -16.21 -7.84 17.82
N TYR A 195 -15.72 -7.68 16.59
CA TYR A 195 -15.05 -8.79 15.89
C TYR A 195 -13.82 -9.27 16.69
N VAL A 196 -13.50 -10.56 16.61
CA VAL A 196 -12.40 -11.22 17.32
C VAL A 196 -11.32 -11.70 16.35
N ARG A 197 -10.06 -11.67 16.80
CA ARG A 197 -8.90 -12.03 15.97
C ARG A 197 -8.78 -13.55 15.76
N LEU A 198 -8.69 -13.98 14.51
CA LEU A 198 -8.26 -15.32 14.08
C LEU A 198 -7.01 -15.16 13.19
N ASP A 199 -5.84 -15.19 13.80
CA ASP A 199 -4.58 -14.88 13.11
C ASP A 199 -4.29 -15.84 11.95
N GLY A 200 -3.78 -15.31 10.84
CA GLY A 200 -3.49 -16.09 9.63
C GLY A 200 -4.73 -16.56 8.85
N ARG A 201 -5.95 -16.18 9.26
CA ARG A 201 -7.20 -16.48 8.55
C ARG A 201 -7.85 -15.19 8.04
N PRO A 202 -7.62 -14.80 6.78
CA PRO A 202 -8.21 -13.59 6.20
C PRO A 202 -9.74 -13.65 6.20
N ASN A 203 -10.40 -12.61 6.73
CA ASN A 203 -11.85 -12.43 6.65
C ASN A 203 -12.23 -11.74 5.32
N PRO A 204 -13.04 -12.36 4.44
CA PRO A 204 -13.51 -11.73 3.21
C PRO A 204 -14.37 -10.48 3.45
N ASP A 205 -14.91 -10.26 4.65
CA ASP A 205 -15.61 -9.01 5.00
C ASP A 205 -14.72 -7.77 4.79
N MET A 206 -13.39 -7.92 4.80
CA MET A 206 -12.46 -6.84 4.43
C MET A 206 -12.78 -6.25 3.06
N ASP A 207 -13.33 -7.05 2.14
CA ASP A 207 -13.78 -6.63 0.82
C ASP A 207 -15.22 -6.11 0.81
N SER A 208 -15.80 -5.81 1.97
CA SER A 208 -17.04 -5.03 2.10
C SER A 208 -16.78 -3.53 2.23
N VAL A 209 -15.51 -3.11 2.39
CA VAL A 209 -15.08 -1.71 2.39
C VAL A 209 -13.90 -1.58 1.44
N TRP A 210 -14.09 -0.85 0.34
CA TRP A 210 -13.19 -0.92 -0.81
C TRP A 210 -12.10 0.14 -0.81
N ASP A 211 -12.15 1.12 0.10
CA ASP A 211 -11.26 2.27 0.08
C ASP A 211 -9.78 1.87 0.00
N TYR A 212 -9.35 0.84 0.74
CA TYR A 212 -7.94 0.40 0.69
C TYR A 212 -7.53 -0.15 -0.68
N ARG A 213 -8.44 -0.85 -1.37
CA ARG A 213 -8.19 -1.35 -2.73
C ARG A 213 -8.16 -0.20 -3.71
N LEU A 214 -9.11 0.71 -3.61
CA LEU A 214 -9.22 1.87 -4.50
C LEU A 214 -8.05 2.83 -4.32
N LEU A 215 -7.65 3.14 -3.08
CA LEU A 215 -6.51 3.98 -2.74
C LEU A 215 -5.22 3.43 -3.35
N ARG A 216 -4.93 2.15 -3.09
CA ARG A 216 -3.73 1.48 -3.64
C ARG A 216 -3.77 1.44 -5.17
N LYS A 217 -4.97 1.33 -5.74
CA LYS A 217 -5.17 1.32 -7.18
C LYS A 217 -5.01 2.69 -7.83
N VAL A 218 -5.44 3.78 -7.17
CA VAL A 218 -5.11 5.16 -7.59
C VAL A 218 -3.58 5.30 -7.69
N PHE A 219 -2.84 4.90 -6.66
CA PHE A 219 -1.38 5.01 -6.64
C PHE A 219 -0.71 4.20 -7.75
N ARG A 220 -1.13 2.94 -7.91
CA ARG A 220 -0.60 2.05 -8.96
C ARG A 220 -0.91 2.56 -10.37
N ASP A 221 -2.17 2.92 -10.62
CA ASP A 221 -2.60 3.33 -11.95
C ASP A 221 -1.96 4.67 -12.32
N CYS A 222 -1.82 5.61 -11.37
CA CYS A 222 -1.04 6.84 -11.58
C CYS A 222 0.43 6.52 -11.87
N TYR A 223 1.07 5.64 -11.10
CA TYR A 223 2.46 5.23 -11.31
C TYR A 223 2.68 4.74 -12.74
N TYR A 224 1.92 3.74 -13.19
CA TYR A 224 2.09 3.19 -14.54
C TYR A 224 1.82 4.20 -15.65
N MET A 225 0.75 5.00 -15.54
CA MET A 225 0.46 6.04 -16.51
C MET A 225 1.55 7.12 -16.52
N GLY A 226 2.14 7.46 -15.37
CA GLY A 226 3.22 8.43 -15.27
C GLY A 226 4.50 7.94 -15.96
N GLN A 227 4.80 6.65 -15.77
CA GLN A 227 5.90 5.98 -16.46
C GLN A 227 5.66 5.92 -17.97
N ALA A 228 4.43 5.62 -18.41
CA ALA A 228 4.08 5.63 -19.83
C ALA A 228 4.22 7.03 -20.43
N TYR A 229 3.71 8.08 -19.77
CA TYR A 229 3.92 9.46 -20.19
C TYR A 229 5.40 9.81 -20.27
N PHE A 230 6.20 9.39 -19.28
CA PHE A 230 7.64 9.66 -19.28
C PHE A 230 8.33 9.10 -20.52
N TRP A 231 7.93 7.93 -21.00
CA TRP A 231 8.51 7.34 -22.20
C TRP A 231 7.90 7.91 -23.49
N THR A 232 6.58 8.06 -23.58
CA THR A 232 5.91 8.35 -24.87
C THR A 232 5.45 9.78 -25.07
N GLY A 233 5.42 10.60 -24.01
CA GLY A 233 4.87 11.96 -24.07
C GLY A 233 3.39 12.07 -24.38
N GLU A 234 2.64 10.97 -24.30
CA GLU A 234 1.24 10.98 -24.63
C GLU A 234 0.39 11.61 -23.52
N GLU A 235 -0.16 12.79 -23.82
CA GLU A 235 -0.97 13.59 -22.91
C GLU A 235 -2.15 12.84 -22.29
N ARG A 236 -2.73 11.84 -22.97
CA ARG A 236 -3.87 11.07 -22.43
C ARG A 236 -3.58 10.47 -21.04
N TYR A 237 -2.34 10.05 -20.80
CA TYR A 237 -1.94 9.47 -19.53
C TYR A 237 -1.89 10.55 -18.45
N ALA A 238 -1.32 11.72 -18.78
CA ALA A 238 -1.30 12.87 -17.89
C ALA A 238 -2.72 13.37 -17.57
N GLU A 239 -3.60 13.47 -18.57
CA GLU A 239 -5.02 13.82 -18.40
C GLU A 239 -5.72 12.87 -17.42
N LYS A 240 -5.52 11.56 -17.58
CA LYS A 240 -6.12 10.55 -16.70
C LYS A 240 -5.53 10.64 -15.28
N ILE A 241 -4.23 10.84 -15.11
CA ILE A 241 -3.59 11.04 -13.79
C ILE A 241 -4.20 12.25 -13.09
N VAL A 242 -4.26 13.41 -13.77
CA VAL A 242 -4.87 14.65 -13.25
C VAL A 242 -6.32 14.38 -12.78
N HIS A 243 -7.11 13.70 -13.61
CA HIS A 243 -8.48 13.31 -13.25
C HIS A 243 -8.53 12.41 -12.01
N ARG A 244 -7.69 11.35 -11.92
CA ARG A 244 -7.67 10.42 -10.78
C ARG A 244 -7.26 11.10 -9.48
N VAL A 245 -6.27 11.98 -9.53
CA VAL A 245 -5.80 12.72 -8.36
C VAL A 245 -6.88 13.68 -7.86
N LYS A 246 -7.53 14.42 -8.76
CA LYS A 246 -8.66 15.29 -8.39
C LYS A 246 -9.80 14.48 -7.77
N GLN A 247 -10.21 13.40 -8.43
CA GLN A 247 -11.32 12.56 -7.97
C GLN A 247 -11.09 11.98 -6.56
N TRP A 248 -9.87 11.53 -6.24
CA TRP A 248 -9.60 10.95 -4.93
C TRP A 248 -9.37 12.00 -3.83
N PHE A 249 -8.72 13.12 -4.13
CA PHE A 249 -8.19 14.03 -3.09
C PHE A 249 -8.87 15.40 -3.01
N LEU A 250 -9.48 15.89 -4.10
CA LEU A 250 -9.80 17.32 -4.23
C LEU A 250 -11.26 17.60 -4.61
N ASP A 251 -11.88 16.76 -5.43
CA ASP A 251 -13.24 16.97 -5.91
C ASP A 251 -14.23 16.82 -4.73
N GLU A 252 -15.04 17.85 -4.47
CA GLU A 252 -15.90 17.96 -3.28
C GLU A 252 -16.86 16.76 -3.11
N GLU A 253 -17.32 16.18 -4.21
CA GLU A 253 -18.24 15.05 -4.20
C GLU A 253 -17.57 13.72 -3.83
N THR A 254 -16.24 13.61 -3.99
CA THR A 254 -15.54 12.32 -3.95
C THR A 254 -14.28 12.29 -3.08
N TYR A 255 -13.82 13.43 -2.57
CA TYR A 255 -12.53 13.51 -1.88
C TYR A 255 -12.47 12.64 -0.62
N MET A 256 -11.26 12.20 -0.28
CA MET A 256 -10.95 11.57 0.99
C MET A 256 -10.53 12.64 2.02
N ASN A 257 -11.03 12.57 3.26
CA ASN A 257 -10.50 13.40 4.35
C ASN A 257 -9.02 13.07 4.64
N PRO A 258 -8.18 14.06 5.01
CA PRO A 258 -6.73 13.87 5.17
C PRO A 258 -6.34 13.15 6.47
N ASN A 259 -6.86 11.94 6.69
CA ASN A 259 -6.55 11.10 7.85
C ASN A 259 -6.87 9.62 7.57
N LEU A 260 -6.31 8.71 8.38
CA LEU A 260 -6.64 7.27 8.37
C LEU A 260 -7.22 6.82 9.73
N LYS A 261 -8.06 7.65 10.34
CA LYS A 261 -8.62 7.40 11.69
C LYS A 261 -9.35 6.06 11.78
N TYR A 262 -9.93 5.58 10.68
CA TYR A 262 -10.67 4.31 10.58
C TYR A 262 -9.97 3.28 9.68
N GLY A 263 -8.67 3.44 9.43
CA GLY A 263 -7.87 2.42 8.76
C GLY A 263 -7.73 1.16 9.63
N SER A 264 -7.86 -0.01 9.02
CA SER A 264 -7.83 -1.32 9.68
C SER A 264 -8.79 -1.40 10.90
N LEU A 265 -9.98 -0.86 10.77
CA LEU A 265 -11.08 -0.90 11.73
C LEU A 265 -11.47 -2.35 12.08
N ILE A 266 -11.76 -2.58 13.35
CA ILE A 266 -12.43 -3.79 13.84
C ILE A 266 -13.88 -3.40 14.07
N PHE A 267 -14.84 -4.07 13.43
CA PHE A 267 -16.25 -3.76 13.70
C PHE A 267 -16.59 -3.93 15.18
N GLY A 268 -17.34 -2.97 15.71
CA GLY A 268 -17.61 -2.82 17.15
C GLY A 268 -16.61 -1.94 17.90
N HIS A 269 -15.62 -1.36 17.23
CA HIS A 269 -14.73 -0.34 17.78
C HIS A 269 -14.98 1.05 17.17
N ASP A 270 -14.70 2.10 17.93
CA ASP A 270 -14.90 3.50 17.52
C ASP A 270 -13.78 4.03 16.61
N LEU A 271 -12.61 3.39 16.62
CA LEU A 271 -11.41 3.84 15.89
C LEU A 271 -10.71 2.68 15.19
N GLY A 272 -10.02 3.01 14.11
CA GLY A 272 -9.07 2.14 13.43
C GLY A 272 -7.82 1.84 14.27
N ARG A 273 -6.92 1.04 13.70
CA ARG A 273 -5.68 0.59 14.34
C ARG A 273 -4.46 1.21 13.69
N ALA A 274 -3.32 1.16 14.39
CA ALA A 274 -2.02 1.56 13.86
C ALA A 274 -1.74 0.99 12.46
N GLN A 275 -2.01 -0.31 12.26
CA GLN A 275 -1.75 -1.03 11.01
C GLN A 275 -2.51 -0.49 9.79
N GLY A 276 -3.57 0.31 10.00
CA GLY A 276 -4.28 0.98 8.92
C GLY A 276 -3.46 2.08 8.26
N VAL A 277 -2.46 2.64 8.97
CA VAL A 277 -1.55 3.66 8.43
C VAL A 277 -0.67 3.09 7.32
N LEU A 278 -0.40 1.79 7.34
CA LEU A 278 0.26 1.10 6.24
C LEU A 278 -0.47 1.26 4.90
N ASP A 279 -1.79 1.50 4.86
CA ASP A 279 -2.53 1.57 3.59
C ASP A 279 -2.04 2.67 2.63
N MET A 280 -1.35 3.70 3.14
CA MET A 280 -0.74 4.79 2.36
C MET A 280 0.67 4.48 1.84
N PHE A 281 1.24 3.31 2.11
CA PHE A 281 2.67 3.04 1.85
C PHE A 281 3.12 3.21 0.39
N LYS A 282 2.20 3.15 -0.57
CA LYS A 282 2.46 3.30 -2.01
C LYS A 282 2.30 4.72 -2.55
N VAL A 283 2.07 5.71 -1.69
CA VAL A 283 1.81 7.10 -2.13
C VAL A 283 2.94 7.67 -3.01
N TYR A 284 4.18 7.21 -2.80
CA TYR A 284 5.34 7.63 -3.60
C TYR A 284 5.12 7.45 -5.12
N GLY A 285 4.45 6.37 -5.55
CA GLY A 285 4.24 6.12 -6.97
C GLY A 285 3.34 7.16 -7.65
N MET A 286 2.42 7.78 -6.90
CA MET A 286 1.62 8.91 -7.39
C MET A 286 2.44 10.19 -7.46
N PHE A 287 3.35 10.43 -6.50
CA PHE A 287 4.23 11.60 -6.54
C PHE A 287 5.23 11.51 -7.69
N ASP A 288 5.80 10.32 -7.93
CA ASP A 288 6.65 10.06 -9.10
C ASP A 288 5.88 10.31 -10.40
N ALA A 289 4.62 9.87 -10.49
CA ALA A 289 3.79 10.13 -11.65
C ALA A 289 3.50 11.64 -11.86
N LEU A 290 3.21 12.38 -10.78
CA LEU A 290 3.01 13.84 -10.86
C LEU A 290 4.27 14.56 -11.30
N LYS A 291 5.44 14.11 -10.84
CA LYS A 291 6.74 14.62 -11.28
C LYS A 291 7.00 14.31 -12.76
N ALA A 292 6.64 13.10 -13.21
CA ALA A 292 6.76 12.68 -14.59
C ALA A 292 5.99 13.59 -15.56
N ILE A 293 4.78 13.97 -15.17
CA ILE A 293 3.89 14.77 -16.01
C ILE A 293 4.04 16.28 -15.80
N GLU A 294 5.09 16.75 -15.11
CA GLU A 294 5.19 18.15 -14.69
C GLU A 294 5.16 19.17 -15.85
N GLY A 295 5.63 18.75 -17.03
CA GLY A 295 5.62 19.54 -18.26
C GLY A 295 4.44 19.27 -19.20
N SER A 296 3.48 18.43 -18.80
CA SER A 296 2.33 18.06 -19.63
C SER A 296 1.33 19.21 -19.77
N LYS A 297 0.64 19.28 -20.91
CA LYS A 297 -0.46 20.23 -21.11
C LYS A 297 -1.57 20.01 -20.09
N ALA A 298 -1.86 18.75 -19.77
CA ALA A 298 -2.89 18.39 -18.79
C ALA A 298 -2.62 19.00 -17.41
N LEU A 299 -1.38 18.86 -16.88
CA LEU A 299 -1.06 19.42 -15.57
C LEU A 299 -0.96 20.95 -15.62
N LEU A 300 -0.38 21.52 -16.69
CA LEU A 300 -0.26 22.97 -16.86
C LEU A 300 -1.63 23.68 -16.96
N ALA A 301 -2.66 22.98 -17.44
CA ALA A 301 -4.04 23.48 -17.47
C ALA A 301 -4.69 23.54 -16.07
N GLU A 302 -4.12 22.88 -15.06
CA GLU A 302 -4.64 22.78 -13.69
C GLU A 302 -3.64 23.35 -12.67
N PRO A 303 -3.31 24.65 -12.72
CA PRO A 303 -2.25 25.25 -11.91
C PRO A 303 -2.48 25.18 -10.39
N GLN A 304 -3.72 24.91 -9.96
CA GLN A 304 -4.08 24.75 -8.54
C GLN A 304 -4.01 23.31 -8.04
N LEU A 305 -3.80 22.31 -8.91
CA LEU A 305 -3.81 20.91 -8.52
C LEU A 305 -2.70 20.60 -7.51
N ILE A 306 -1.45 20.93 -7.83
CA ILE A 306 -0.30 20.67 -6.93
C ILE A 306 -0.44 21.45 -5.62
N PRO A 307 -0.70 22.78 -5.60
CA PRO A 307 -0.92 23.51 -4.35
C PRO A 307 -2.05 22.95 -3.48
N SER A 308 -3.17 22.54 -4.09
CA SER A 308 -4.31 21.98 -3.34
C SER A 308 -3.97 20.60 -2.77
N LEU A 309 -3.26 19.78 -3.54
CA LEU A 309 -2.79 18.48 -3.08
C LEU A 309 -1.75 18.61 -1.96
N GLN A 310 -0.82 19.56 -2.06
CA GLN A 310 0.13 19.87 -0.99
C GLN A 310 -0.58 20.35 0.29
N LYS A 311 -1.67 21.13 0.17
CA LYS A 311 -2.50 21.49 1.33
C LYS A 311 -3.17 20.27 1.97
N TRP A 312 -3.65 19.33 1.16
CA TRP A 312 -4.21 18.07 1.64
C TRP A 312 -3.15 17.25 2.41
N PHE A 313 -1.97 17.07 1.81
CA PHE A 313 -0.88 16.31 2.44
C PHE A 313 -0.27 17.02 3.64
N THR A 314 -0.29 18.35 3.71
CA THR A 314 0.07 19.10 4.91
C THR A 314 -0.90 18.80 6.05
N SER A 315 -2.20 18.75 5.77
CA SER A 315 -3.21 18.34 6.75
C SER A 315 -3.03 16.88 7.19
N TYR A 316 -2.72 15.99 6.25
CA TYR A 316 -2.46 14.58 6.54
C TYR A 316 -1.22 14.38 7.40
N LEU A 317 -0.14 15.10 7.11
CA LEU A 317 1.09 15.09 7.90
C LEU A 317 0.84 15.64 9.31
N ASN A 318 0.05 16.70 9.44
CA ASN A 318 -0.38 17.15 10.78
C ASN A 318 -1.17 16.07 11.53
N TRP A 319 -2.03 15.30 10.86
CA TRP A 319 -2.70 14.15 11.49
C TRP A 319 -1.70 13.05 11.87
N ILE A 320 -0.77 12.69 10.99
CA ILE A 320 0.21 11.61 11.21
C ILE A 320 1.13 11.93 12.39
N ASP A 321 1.51 13.19 12.57
CA ASP A 321 2.40 13.64 13.66
C ASP A 321 1.70 13.67 15.02
N ASN A 322 0.38 13.79 15.04
CA ASN A 322 -0.41 13.95 16.27
C ASN A 322 -1.19 12.69 16.66
N SER A 323 -1.54 11.83 15.70
CA SER A 323 -2.34 10.62 15.92
C SER A 323 -1.60 9.56 16.76
N VAL A 324 -2.31 8.98 17.73
CA VAL A 324 -1.82 7.84 18.50
C VAL A 324 -1.59 6.63 17.61
N GLN A 325 -2.49 6.36 16.65
CA GLN A 325 -2.35 5.25 15.70
C GLN A 325 -1.11 5.41 14.83
N ALA A 326 -0.88 6.61 14.29
CA ALA A 326 0.29 6.90 13.47
C ALA A 326 1.60 6.82 14.25
N LYS A 327 1.64 7.32 15.50
CA LYS A 327 2.81 7.15 16.39
C LYS A 327 3.11 5.68 16.69
N GLN A 328 2.08 4.85 16.87
CA GLN A 328 2.26 3.41 17.06
C GLN A 328 2.82 2.74 15.80
N GLU A 329 2.33 3.11 14.61
CA GLU A 329 2.85 2.59 13.34
C GLU A 329 4.29 3.02 13.09
N ARG A 330 4.61 4.30 13.33
CA ARG A 330 5.97 4.84 13.27
C ARG A 330 6.94 4.06 14.17
N ASN A 331 6.49 3.62 15.33
CA ASN A 331 7.31 2.91 16.31
C ASN A 331 7.31 1.37 16.12
N ALA A 332 6.71 0.86 15.05
CA ALA A 332 6.77 -0.57 14.76
C ALA A 332 8.19 -0.99 14.35
N HIS A 333 8.66 -2.14 14.85
CA HIS A 333 10.02 -2.66 14.63
C HIS A 333 10.14 -3.55 13.38
N ASN A 334 9.08 -3.65 12.58
CA ASN A 334 8.98 -4.53 11.43
C ASN A 334 8.61 -3.71 10.17
N ASN A 335 8.18 -4.38 9.10
CA ASN A 335 7.75 -3.77 7.83
C ASN A 335 6.79 -2.57 7.98
N HIS A 336 5.94 -2.54 9.01
CA HIS A 336 5.07 -1.39 9.26
C HIS A 336 5.87 -0.11 9.51
N GLY A 337 6.92 -0.17 10.35
CA GLY A 337 7.78 0.98 10.61
C GLY A 337 8.60 1.38 9.39
N THR A 338 9.07 0.38 8.63
CA THR A 338 9.80 0.59 7.38
C THR A 338 8.96 1.37 6.37
N TYR A 339 7.75 0.89 6.07
CA TYR A 339 6.85 1.54 5.13
C TYR A 339 6.24 2.84 5.66
N PHE A 340 6.09 3.00 6.98
CA PHE A 340 5.81 4.31 7.58
C PHE A 340 6.90 5.32 7.20
N THR A 341 8.17 4.95 7.36
CA THR A 341 9.28 5.85 7.03
C THR A 341 9.30 6.18 5.53
N VAL A 342 9.07 5.19 4.65
CA VAL A 342 9.00 5.40 3.19
C VAL A 342 7.92 6.43 2.83
N GLN A 343 6.69 6.25 3.32
CA GLN A 343 5.59 7.18 3.01
C GLN A 343 5.88 8.57 3.57
N TYR A 344 6.45 8.67 4.78
CA TYR A 344 6.68 9.94 5.45
C TYR A 344 7.73 10.77 4.69
N ILE A 345 8.85 10.15 4.31
CA ILE A 345 9.88 10.79 3.48
C ILE A 345 9.28 11.24 2.14
N SER A 346 8.51 10.38 1.48
CA SER A 346 7.89 10.72 0.19
C SER A 346 6.96 11.93 0.27
N ILE A 347 6.17 12.03 1.35
CA ILE A 347 5.28 13.17 1.59
C ILE A 347 6.11 14.43 1.86
N LEU A 348 7.18 14.36 2.66
CA LEU A 348 8.05 15.50 2.90
C LEU A 348 8.72 16.00 1.61
N GLU A 349 9.24 15.09 0.78
CA GLU A 349 9.80 15.39 -0.54
C GLU A 349 8.76 16.09 -1.43
N PHE A 350 7.53 15.57 -1.52
CA PHE A 350 6.44 16.19 -2.28
C PHE A 350 6.04 17.59 -1.79
N LEU A 351 6.13 17.82 -0.48
CA LEU A 351 5.87 19.13 0.14
C LEU A 351 7.06 20.09 0.03
N GLY A 352 8.19 19.67 -0.55
CA GLY A 352 9.43 20.46 -0.62
C GLY A 352 10.15 20.63 0.73
N ARG A 353 9.83 19.79 1.73
CA ARG A 353 10.43 19.79 3.08
C ARG A 353 11.70 18.93 3.12
N ASN A 354 12.64 19.20 2.21
CA ASN A 354 13.79 18.33 1.93
C ASN A 354 14.73 18.13 3.13
N GLU A 355 14.95 19.16 3.96
CA GLU A 355 15.78 19.02 5.17
C GLU A 355 15.19 18.04 6.18
N GLU A 356 13.86 18.03 6.32
CA GLU A 356 13.17 17.09 7.20
C GLU A 356 13.15 15.67 6.60
N ALA A 357 13.04 15.57 5.28
CA ALA A 357 13.14 14.30 4.57
C ALA A 357 14.53 13.67 4.75
N LYS A 358 15.58 14.50 4.68
CA LYS A 358 16.95 14.09 4.97
C LYS A 358 17.12 13.66 6.43
N ALA A 359 16.66 14.45 7.40
CA ALA A 359 16.73 14.09 8.81
C ALA A 359 16.03 12.76 9.13
N MET A 360 14.86 12.52 8.52
CA MET A 360 14.16 11.23 8.65
C MET A 360 14.92 10.07 7.99
N SER A 361 15.62 10.35 6.88
CA SER A 361 16.48 9.36 6.22
C SER A 361 17.68 8.98 7.11
N GLU A 362 18.31 9.95 7.78
CA GLU A 362 19.39 9.72 8.74
C GLU A 362 18.91 8.89 9.95
N ASP A 363 17.75 9.24 10.53
CA ASP A 363 17.14 8.47 11.62
C ASP A 363 16.88 7.02 11.21
N SER A 364 16.42 6.81 9.98
CA SER A 364 16.07 5.47 9.47
C SER A 364 17.26 4.50 9.44
N MET A 365 18.50 4.98 9.38
CA MET A 365 19.69 4.13 9.52
C MET A 365 19.64 3.39 10.86
N GLN A 366 19.43 4.13 11.95
CA GLN A 366 19.47 3.61 13.33
C GLN A 366 18.17 2.91 13.74
N VAL A 367 17.02 3.30 13.18
CA VAL A 367 15.71 2.76 13.60
C VAL A 367 15.08 1.78 12.61
N ARG A 368 15.67 1.59 11.42
CA ARG A 368 15.22 0.62 10.38
C ARG A 368 16.31 -0.35 9.99
N VAL A 369 17.19 0.02 9.05
CA VAL A 369 18.20 -0.89 8.48
C VAL A 369 19.03 -1.53 9.59
N GLY A 370 19.52 -0.70 10.52
CA GLY A 370 20.36 -1.13 11.64
C GLY A 370 19.77 -2.27 12.48
N PRO A 371 18.58 -2.11 13.08
CA PRO A 371 17.99 -3.13 13.95
C PRO A 371 17.21 -4.23 13.20
N GLN A 372 16.83 -4.05 11.93
CA GLN A 372 15.94 -5.02 11.28
C GLN A 372 16.66 -6.19 10.60
N ILE A 373 17.96 -6.07 10.31
CA ILE A 373 18.73 -7.09 9.60
C ILE A 373 19.83 -7.63 10.49
N ARG A 374 19.78 -8.93 10.78
CA ARG A 374 20.86 -9.62 11.51
C ARG A 374 22.10 -9.78 10.64
N LYS A 375 23.24 -10.03 11.28
CA LYS A 375 24.51 -10.34 10.60
C LYS A 375 24.42 -11.47 9.54
N ASP A 376 23.52 -12.42 9.71
CA ASP A 376 23.30 -13.50 8.73
C ASP A 376 22.33 -13.12 7.60
N GLY A 377 21.76 -11.91 7.62
CA GLY A 377 20.76 -11.42 6.67
C GLY A 377 19.32 -11.73 7.06
N ALA A 378 19.07 -12.53 8.10
CA ALA A 378 17.73 -12.82 8.56
C ALA A 378 17.06 -11.57 9.15
N GLN A 379 15.74 -11.47 9.00
CA GLN A 379 14.92 -10.35 9.49
C GLN A 379 14.01 -10.82 10.64
N PRO A 380 14.42 -10.71 11.91
CA PRO A 380 13.81 -11.48 13.01
C PRO A 380 12.32 -11.21 13.24
N HIS A 381 11.90 -9.95 13.09
CA HIS A 381 10.51 -9.55 13.23
C HIS A 381 9.60 -10.10 12.11
N GLU A 382 10.19 -10.49 10.97
CA GLU A 382 9.49 -11.10 9.84
C GLU A 382 9.59 -12.62 9.84
N THR A 383 10.74 -13.17 10.25
CA THR A 383 10.96 -14.62 10.28
C THR A 383 10.12 -15.33 11.34
N ILE A 384 9.67 -14.64 12.38
CA ILE A 384 8.75 -15.20 13.38
C ILE A 384 7.30 -15.33 12.88
N ARG A 385 6.97 -14.80 11.70
CA ARG A 385 5.60 -14.73 11.18
C ARG A 385 5.20 -16.06 10.50
N PRO A 386 3.91 -16.44 10.49
CA PRO A 386 3.47 -17.69 9.85
C PRO A 386 3.76 -17.81 8.35
N ILE A 387 3.77 -16.67 7.63
CA ILE A 387 4.16 -16.57 6.21
C ILE A 387 5.48 -15.78 6.12
N SER A 388 6.48 -16.24 6.86
CA SER A 388 7.72 -15.49 7.10
C SER A 388 8.45 -15.07 5.83
N PHE A 389 8.55 -15.97 4.84
CA PHE A 389 9.29 -15.68 3.60
C PHE A 389 8.68 -14.48 2.86
N PHE A 390 7.35 -14.42 2.77
CA PHE A 390 6.63 -13.27 2.22
C PHE A 390 6.93 -11.98 2.99
N TYR A 391 6.88 -12.01 4.33
CA TYR A 391 7.13 -10.81 5.12
C TYR A 391 8.59 -10.34 5.05
N SER A 392 9.55 -11.26 4.94
CA SER A 392 10.96 -10.93 4.73
C SER A 392 11.19 -10.28 3.36
N ILE A 393 10.51 -10.76 2.30
CA ILE A 393 10.50 -10.06 1.01
C ILE A 393 9.87 -8.68 1.19
N PHE A 394 8.66 -8.61 1.72
CA PHE A 394 7.89 -7.37 1.84
C PHE A 394 8.62 -6.28 2.62
N ASN A 395 9.32 -6.64 3.72
CA ASN A 395 10.12 -5.68 4.47
C ASN A 395 11.39 -5.27 3.72
N LEU A 396 12.13 -6.22 3.13
CA LEU A 396 13.35 -5.93 2.39
C LEU A 396 13.10 -5.00 1.21
N GLN A 397 11.96 -5.20 0.56
CA GLN A 397 11.41 -4.29 -0.42
C GLN A 397 11.34 -2.85 0.15
N GLY A 398 10.70 -2.64 1.30
CA GLY A 398 10.64 -1.32 1.94
C GLY A 398 12.02 -0.75 2.31
N LEU A 399 12.96 -1.59 2.74
CA LEU A 399 14.33 -1.17 3.08
C LEU A 399 15.12 -0.72 1.83
N ILE A 400 14.91 -1.39 0.69
CA ILE A 400 15.47 -0.96 -0.60
C ILE A 400 14.93 0.42 -1.00
N LEU A 401 13.61 0.65 -0.89
CA LEU A 401 13.03 1.98 -1.15
C LEU A 401 13.63 3.06 -0.25
N LEU A 402 13.81 2.76 1.04
CA LEU A 402 14.47 3.69 1.97
C LEU A 402 15.90 3.98 1.55
N ALA A 403 16.66 2.98 1.11
CA ALA A 403 18.03 3.19 0.68
C ALA A 403 18.11 4.10 -0.55
N MET A 404 17.21 3.91 -1.51
CA MET A 404 17.09 4.77 -2.70
C MET A 404 16.67 6.20 -2.34
N GLN A 405 15.74 6.37 -1.38
CA GLN A 405 15.36 7.70 -0.90
C GLN A 405 16.53 8.39 -0.19
N ALA A 406 17.24 7.68 0.67
CA ALA A 406 18.35 8.23 1.42
C ALA A 406 19.56 8.57 0.54
N GLU A 407 19.81 7.80 -0.52
CA GLU A 407 20.84 8.10 -1.52
C GLU A 407 20.58 9.47 -2.18
N SER A 408 19.31 9.79 -2.47
CA SER A 408 18.94 11.12 -2.99
C SER A 408 19.20 12.29 -2.02
N HIS A 409 19.45 11.97 -0.75
CA HIS A 409 19.87 12.91 0.31
C HIS A 409 21.38 12.81 0.63
N GLY A 410 22.15 12.05 -0.15
CA GLY A 410 23.59 11.86 0.02
C GLY A 410 23.97 10.89 1.14
N LEU A 411 23.07 9.97 1.50
CA LEU A 411 23.27 8.99 2.58
C LEU A 411 23.35 7.57 2.01
N ASP A 412 24.36 6.81 2.41
CA ASP A 412 24.52 5.40 2.00
C ASP A 412 23.90 4.45 3.04
N LEU A 413 22.62 4.12 2.83
CA LEU A 413 21.92 3.08 3.61
C LEU A 413 22.20 1.67 3.06
N TRP A 414 22.62 1.55 1.80
CA TRP A 414 22.92 0.28 1.17
C TRP A 414 24.03 -0.48 1.89
N ARG A 415 25.04 0.25 2.40
CA ARG A 415 26.21 -0.31 3.10
C ARG A 415 26.19 -0.09 4.62
N TYR A 416 25.10 0.46 5.16
CA TYR A 416 25.01 0.72 6.58
C TYR A 416 24.88 -0.57 7.41
N VAL A 417 25.63 -0.64 8.50
CA VAL A 417 25.62 -1.75 9.47
C VAL A 417 25.27 -1.18 10.85
N GLY A 418 24.13 -1.60 11.40
CA GLY A 418 23.73 -1.24 12.77
C GLY A 418 24.50 -2.02 13.83
N PRO A 419 24.48 -1.56 15.10
CA PRO A 419 25.03 -2.32 16.22
C PRO A 419 24.30 -3.66 16.39
N ILE A 420 25.01 -4.64 16.93
CA ILE A 420 24.41 -5.90 17.38
C ILE A 420 23.82 -5.68 18.77
N GLU A 421 22.54 -5.95 18.93
CA GLU A 421 21.81 -5.74 20.19
C GLU A 421 20.98 -6.97 20.55
N GLN A 422 20.77 -7.18 21.85
CA GLN A 422 19.83 -8.16 22.37
C GLN A 422 18.48 -7.47 22.64
N THR A 423 17.40 -8.06 22.18
CA THR A 423 16.04 -7.55 22.39
C THR A 423 15.04 -8.68 22.56
N SER A 424 13.85 -8.35 23.06
CA SER A 424 12.76 -9.30 23.25
C SER A 424 11.71 -9.14 22.15
N ILE A 425 11.46 -10.20 21.36
CA ILE A 425 10.33 -10.24 20.44
C ILE A 425 9.16 -10.99 21.08
N ARG A 426 8.00 -10.37 21.03
CA ARG A 426 6.73 -11.00 21.40
C ARG A 426 6.28 -11.99 20.32
N ILE A 427 6.22 -13.27 20.66
CA ILE A 427 5.73 -14.35 19.77
C ILE A 427 4.19 -14.39 19.77
N ASN A 428 3.58 -14.23 20.95
CA ASN A 428 2.13 -14.17 21.11
C ASN A 428 1.74 -13.37 22.36
N SER A 429 0.47 -13.38 22.76
CA SER A 429 0.00 -12.58 23.90
C SER A 429 0.68 -12.92 25.23
N LYS A 430 1.25 -14.13 25.37
CA LYS A 430 1.79 -14.69 26.61
C LYS A 430 3.29 -14.99 26.57
N THR A 431 3.91 -15.05 25.39
CA THR A 431 5.31 -15.47 25.24
C THR A 431 6.12 -14.46 24.43
N SER A 432 7.31 -14.15 24.95
CA SER A 432 8.37 -13.45 24.24
C SER A 432 9.64 -14.30 24.24
N THR A 433 10.55 -14.04 23.30
CA THR A 433 11.87 -14.64 23.27
C THR A 433 12.91 -13.55 23.09
N GLU A 434 14.04 -13.70 23.77
CA GLU A 434 15.22 -12.90 23.47
C GLU A 434 15.77 -13.30 22.11
N ILE A 435 16.22 -12.31 21.36
CA ILE A 435 16.84 -12.46 20.06
C ILE A 435 17.97 -11.46 19.91
N GLU A 436 18.90 -11.79 19.05
CA GLU A 436 19.86 -10.83 18.53
C GLU A 436 19.28 -10.09 17.33
N ILE A 437 19.49 -8.78 17.26
CA ILE A 437 19.18 -7.93 16.12
C ILE A 437 20.41 -7.18 15.64
N GLY A 438 20.37 -6.69 14.40
CA GLY A 438 21.41 -5.87 13.80
C GLY A 438 22.68 -6.60 13.39
N GLY A 439 23.67 -5.82 12.94
CA GLY A 439 24.95 -6.32 12.44
C GLY A 439 24.94 -6.81 10.99
N GLY A 440 23.83 -6.71 10.26
CA GLY A 440 23.77 -7.00 8.82
C GLY A 440 23.40 -5.79 7.97
N THR A 441 23.55 -5.95 6.65
CA THR A 441 23.26 -4.94 5.62
C THR A 441 22.08 -5.35 4.74
N ILE A 442 21.59 -4.43 3.91
CA ILE A 442 20.64 -4.75 2.84
C ILE A 442 21.21 -5.83 1.90
N GLU A 443 22.53 -5.81 1.62
CA GLU A 443 23.19 -6.86 0.82
C GLU A 443 23.01 -8.24 1.45
N ASP A 444 23.27 -8.37 2.75
CA ASP A 444 23.16 -9.63 3.48
C ASP A 444 21.73 -10.17 3.45
N ALA A 445 20.73 -9.31 3.62
CA ALA A 445 19.32 -9.70 3.55
C ALA A 445 18.90 -10.18 2.16
N ILE A 446 19.37 -9.53 1.08
CA ILE A 446 19.10 -9.97 -0.30
C ILE A 446 19.77 -11.31 -0.56
N ARG A 447 21.03 -11.51 -0.13
CA ARG A 447 21.74 -12.80 -0.27
C ARG A 447 21.01 -13.90 0.49
N TYR A 448 20.62 -13.64 1.73
CA TYR A 448 19.90 -14.59 2.57
C TYR A 448 18.63 -15.10 1.88
N LEU A 449 17.77 -14.20 1.40
CA LEU A 449 16.54 -14.60 0.69
C LEU A 449 16.81 -15.29 -0.65
N SER A 450 17.84 -14.85 -1.38
CA SER A 450 18.22 -15.44 -2.66
C SER A 450 18.71 -16.88 -2.51
N ASP A 451 19.53 -17.15 -1.50
CA ASP A 451 20.01 -18.48 -1.17
C ASP A 451 18.86 -19.43 -0.82
N TYR A 452 17.89 -18.97 -0.03
CA TYR A 452 16.72 -19.78 0.34
C TYR A 452 15.62 -19.86 -0.73
N ALA A 453 15.67 -18.98 -1.73
CA ALA A 453 14.77 -19.04 -2.89
C ALA A 453 15.15 -20.16 -3.85
N VAL A 454 16.43 -20.48 -3.98
CA VAL A 454 16.92 -21.55 -4.88
C VAL A 454 16.95 -22.94 -4.23
N ARG A 455 17.08 -23.00 -2.90
CA ARG A 455 17.09 -24.24 -2.10
C ARG A 455 15.72 -24.92 -2.03
N ASP A 456 15.70 -26.15 -1.52
CA ASP A 456 14.43 -26.83 -1.24
C ASP A 456 13.62 -26.05 -0.19
N ARG A 457 12.30 -26.00 -0.37
CA ARG A 457 11.41 -25.24 0.52
C ARG A 457 11.55 -25.63 1.99
N SER A 458 11.83 -26.91 2.28
CA SER A 458 12.00 -27.47 3.62
C SER A 458 13.27 -27.00 4.33
N GLU A 459 14.23 -26.44 3.60
CA GLU A 459 15.47 -25.91 4.20
C GLU A 459 15.26 -24.55 4.86
N TRP A 460 14.15 -23.86 4.58
CA TRP A 460 13.81 -22.60 5.25
C TRP A 460 13.57 -22.83 6.74
N PRO A 461 14.38 -22.24 7.65
CA PRO A 461 14.40 -22.62 9.05
C PRO A 461 13.26 -22.02 9.88
N TYR A 462 12.27 -21.38 9.24
CA TYR A 462 11.20 -20.63 9.91
C TYR A 462 9.80 -21.05 9.44
N PRO A 463 8.73 -20.69 10.17
CA PRO A 463 7.36 -20.98 9.76
C PRO A 463 7.02 -20.34 8.42
N ASP A 464 6.62 -21.12 7.43
CA ASP A 464 6.26 -20.60 6.12
C ASP A 464 5.12 -21.39 5.46
N SER A 465 3.89 -20.96 5.77
CA SER A 465 2.67 -21.51 5.18
C SER A 465 2.22 -20.77 3.91
N GLY A 466 3.00 -19.81 3.40
CA GLY A 466 2.58 -18.88 2.35
C GLY A 466 3.04 -19.27 0.95
N ALA A 467 2.56 -18.55 -0.07
CA ALA A 467 3.20 -18.57 -1.38
C ALA A 467 4.53 -17.80 -1.33
N ARG A 468 5.51 -18.22 -2.12
CA ARG A 468 6.78 -17.51 -2.29
C ARG A 468 6.79 -16.84 -3.65
N ASN A 469 6.98 -15.52 -3.68
CA ASN A 469 7.15 -14.78 -4.93
C ASN A 469 8.65 -14.72 -5.28
N LEU A 470 9.14 -15.75 -5.99
CA LEU A 470 10.56 -15.84 -6.37
C LEU A 470 10.97 -14.75 -7.37
N ARG A 471 10.03 -14.23 -8.17
CA ARG A 471 10.29 -13.12 -9.10
C ARG A 471 10.71 -11.86 -8.33
N ASP A 472 10.11 -11.60 -7.17
CA ASP A 472 10.50 -10.47 -6.32
C ASP A 472 11.90 -10.62 -5.73
N VAL A 473 12.32 -11.85 -5.38
CA VAL A 473 13.70 -12.13 -4.94
C VAL A 473 14.70 -11.89 -6.08
N LEU A 474 14.40 -12.41 -7.28
CA LEU A 474 15.20 -12.18 -8.49
C LEU A 474 15.37 -10.68 -8.78
N LYS A 475 14.30 -9.90 -8.69
CA LYS A 475 14.36 -8.45 -8.87
C LYS A 475 15.28 -7.78 -7.86
N MET A 476 15.18 -8.13 -6.58
CA MET A 476 16.07 -7.58 -5.54
C MET A 476 17.54 -7.98 -5.76
N ALA A 477 17.82 -9.22 -6.18
CA ALA A 477 19.18 -9.66 -6.53
C ALA A 477 19.76 -8.87 -7.72
N LYS A 478 18.92 -8.59 -8.72
CA LYS A 478 19.29 -7.74 -9.85
C LYS A 478 19.56 -6.29 -9.43
N VAL A 479 18.75 -5.69 -8.55
CA VAL A 479 19.06 -4.38 -7.93
C VAL A 479 20.39 -4.44 -7.19
N ALA A 480 20.63 -5.48 -6.41
CA ALA A 480 21.89 -5.65 -5.68
C ALA A 480 23.11 -5.75 -6.61
N SER A 481 22.97 -6.36 -7.79
CA SER A 481 24.05 -6.39 -8.80
C SER A 481 24.45 -4.99 -9.28
N LEU A 482 23.51 -4.04 -9.33
CA LEU A 482 23.76 -2.65 -9.69
C LEU A 482 24.51 -1.91 -8.59
N VAL A 483 24.09 -2.13 -7.35
CA VAL A 483 24.59 -1.39 -6.17
C VAL A 483 25.95 -1.92 -5.71
N TYR A 484 26.15 -3.25 -5.74
CA TYR A 484 27.29 -3.93 -5.12
C TYR A 484 28.25 -4.58 -6.14
N GLY A 485 27.96 -4.50 -7.44
CA GLY A 485 28.79 -4.99 -8.54
C GLY A 485 28.31 -6.32 -9.13
N GLN A 486 28.27 -6.41 -10.46
CA GLN A 486 27.65 -7.51 -11.21
C GLN A 486 28.29 -8.87 -10.96
N ASP A 487 29.62 -8.95 -10.94
CA ASP A 487 30.37 -10.21 -10.77
C ASP A 487 29.99 -10.95 -9.47
N ARG A 488 29.60 -10.21 -8.42
CA ARG A 488 29.25 -10.77 -7.11
C ARG A 488 27.85 -11.40 -7.06
N TRP A 489 27.04 -11.20 -8.10
CA TRP A 489 25.62 -11.55 -8.14
C TRP A 489 25.24 -12.42 -9.35
N GLN A 490 26.11 -12.52 -10.35
CA GLN A 490 25.82 -13.22 -11.61
C GLN A 490 25.37 -14.68 -11.41
N GLU A 491 26.10 -15.46 -10.61
CA GLU A 491 25.74 -16.86 -10.35
C GLU A 491 24.39 -16.99 -9.63
N LEU A 492 24.17 -16.15 -8.61
CA LEU A 492 22.93 -16.17 -7.83
C LEU A 492 21.73 -15.76 -8.67
N ILE A 493 21.88 -14.76 -9.54
CA ILE A 493 20.85 -14.33 -10.48
C ILE A 493 20.53 -15.46 -11.46
N ALA A 494 21.54 -16.10 -12.06
CA ALA A 494 21.33 -17.22 -12.99
C ALA A 494 20.58 -18.38 -12.32
N ASN A 495 20.92 -18.72 -11.07
CA ASN A 495 20.21 -19.76 -10.31
C ASN A 495 18.76 -19.36 -10.00
N LEU A 496 18.51 -18.09 -9.67
CA LEU A 496 17.17 -17.57 -9.44
C LEU A 496 16.32 -17.55 -10.72
N GLU A 497 16.91 -17.17 -11.86
CA GLU A 497 16.25 -17.20 -13.17
C GLU A 497 15.81 -18.63 -13.51
N ALA A 498 16.72 -19.60 -13.43
CA ALA A 498 16.40 -21.00 -13.62
C ALA A 498 15.26 -21.47 -12.68
N LYS A 499 15.25 -21.02 -11.42
CA LYS A 499 14.22 -21.38 -10.45
C LYS A 499 12.84 -20.76 -10.74
N VAL A 500 12.82 -19.53 -11.22
CA VAL A 500 11.59 -18.84 -11.64
C VAL A 500 10.99 -19.52 -12.86
N ASP A 501 11.83 -19.96 -13.79
CA ASP A 501 11.41 -20.68 -15.00
C ASP A 501 10.86 -22.07 -14.66
N GLU A 502 11.49 -22.81 -13.73
CA GLU A 502 10.96 -24.08 -13.21
C GLU A 502 9.57 -23.92 -12.57
N ALA A 503 9.34 -22.82 -11.85
CA ALA A 503 8.07 -22.52 -11.22
C ALA A 503 6.97 -22.11 -12.22
N THR A 504 7.34 -21.85 -13.48
CA THR A 504 6.44 -21.46 -14.58
C THR A 504 6.66 -22.38 -15.82
N PRO A 505 6.35 -23.69 -15.77
CA PRO A 505 6.52 -24.54 -16.94
C PRO A 505 5.46 -24.18 -17.99
N GLY A 506 5.80 -23.36 -19.00
CA GLY A 506 4.86 -23.08 -20.09
C GLY A 506 4.98 -21.77 -20.89
N GLU A 507 5.98 -20.92 -20.69
CA GLU A 507 6.22 -19.75 -21.58
C GLU A 507 7.58 -19.86 -22.31
N GLY A 508 7.90 -21.07 -22.77
CA GLY A 508 9.06 -21.29 -23.64
C GLY A 508 8.80 -20.75 -25.05
N ASN A 509 9.69 -19.86 -25.50
CA ASN A 509 10.02 -19.51 -26.88
C ASN A 509 8.91 -19.69 -27.95
N LEU A 510 8.38 -18.56 -28.44
CA LEU A 510 7.79 -18.44 -29.77
C LEU A 510 8.88 -18.63 -30.84
N THR A 511 9.35 -19.86 -31.01
CA THR A 511 10.12 -20.27 -32.19
C THR A 511 9.61 -21.62 -32.67
N GLU A 512 8.90 -21.56 -33.79
CA GLU A 512 8.60 -22.64 -34.75
C GLU A 512 7.80 -23.85 -34.22
N SER A 513 6.51 -23.87 -34.58
CA SER A 513 5.71 -25.09 -34.64
C SER A 513 6.13 -25.97 -35.83
N PRO A 514 6.09 -27.30 -35.67
CA PRO A 514 5.55 -28.12 -36.75
C PRO A 514 4.30 -28.90 -36.33
N GLU A 515 3.43 -29.02 -37.32
CA GLU A 515 2.09 -29.58 -37.33
C GLU A 515 1.94 -31.00 -36.75
N GLY A 516 0.77 -31.22 -36.14
CA GLY A 516 -0.07 -32.37 -36.46
C GLY A 516 0.11 -33.64 -35.62
N SER A 517 -0.86 -33.93 -34.75
CA SER A 517 -1.72 -35.11 -34.91
C SER A 517 -2.78 -35.23 -33.81
N ARG A 518 -3.97 -35.63 -34.25
CA ARG A 518 -5.20 -35.88 -33.50
C ARG A 518 -5.11 -37.20 -32.72
N GLY A 519 -5.74 -37.25 -31.55
CA GLY A 519 -6.08 -38.51 -30.88
C GLY A 519 -6.97 -38.31 -29.65
N VAL A 520 -8.26 -38.58 -29.80
CA VAL A 520 -9.29 -38.55 -28.75
C VAL A 520 -9.40 -39.94 -28.10
N ALA A 521 -9.43 -40.03 -26.76
CA ALA A 521 -10.28 -40.95 -26.00
C ALA A 521 -10.28 -40.66 -24.48
N PRO A 522 -11.35 -41.00 -23.72
CA PRO A 522 -11.74 -40.32 -22.47
C PRO A 522 -11.75 -41.20 -21.20
N MET A 523 -12.05 -40.55 -20.05
CA MET A 523 -12.54 -41.06 -18.75
C MET A 523 -11.52 -41.57 -17.71
N ALA A 524 -11.41 -40.88 -16.57
CA ALA A 524 -12.04 -41.28 -15.30
C ALA A 524 -11.61 -40.32 -14.16
N GLY A 525 -12.52 -40.09 -13.22
CA GLY A 525 -12.50 -38.93 -12.32
C GLY A 525 -11.44 -38.96 -11.23
N VAL A 526 -10.89 -37.77 -10.99
CA VAL A 526 -10.40 -37.35 -9.68
C VAL A 526 -10.93 -35.95 -9.45
N SER A 527 -11.78 -35.80 -8.44
CA SER A 527 -12.26 -34.51 -7.93
C SER A 527 -11.08 -33.77 -7.28
N GLY A 528 -10.27 -33.12 -8.11
CA GLY A 528 -9.30 -32.12 -7.67
C GLY A 528 -9.94 -30.75 -7.78
N ALA A 529 -9.91 -29.99 -6.69
CA ALA A 529 -10.33 -28.60 -6.67
C ALA A 529 -9.62 -27.85 -7.81
N HIS A 530 -10.39 -27.46 -8.83
CA HIS A 530 -9.95 -26.49 -9.80
C HIS A 530 -9.77 -25.16 -9.08
N THR A 531 -8.55 -24.90 -8.61
CA THR A 531 -8.07 -23.54 -8.39
C THR A 531 -7.99 -22.91 -9.77
N THR A 532 -9.10 -22.30 -10.20
CA THR A 532 -9.09 -21.29 -11.23
C THR A 532 -8.11 -20.22 -10.78
N VAL A 533 -6.94 -20.21 -11.38
CA VAL A 533 -6.01 -19.07 -11.34
C VAL A 533 -6.79 -17.93 -11.96
N ALA A 534 -7.23 -16.99 -11.13
CA ALA A 534 -7.80 -15.74 -11.60
C ALA A 534 -6.75 -15.04 -12.48
N PRO A 535 -7.16 -14.38 -13.58
CA PRO A 535 -6.25 -13.60 -14.41
C PRO A 535 -5.64 -12.51 -13.55
N ASP A 536 -4.33 -12.59 -13.35
CA ASP A 536 -3.46 -11.72 -12.56
C ASP A 536 -4.03 -10.30 -12.31
N ASP A 537 -4.76 -10.15 -11.21
CA ASP A 537 -5.27 -8.87 -10.69
C ASP A 537 -4.12 -7.95 -10.19
N GLY A 538 -2.88 -8.44 -10.24
CA GLY A 538 -1.71 -7.87 -9.59
C GLY A 538 -1.85 -7.99 -8.08
N GLU A 539 -1.16 -8.95 -7.45
CA GLU A 539 -1.10 -9.00 -5.99
C GLU A 539 -0.72 -7.61 -5.43
N PRO A 540 -1.52 -7.00 -4.56
CA PRO A 540 -1.35 -5.60 -4.14
C PRO A 540 -0.08 -5.33 -3.32
N ASN A 541 0.80 -6.32 -3.12
CA ASN A 541 1.95 -6.29 -2.22
C ASN A 541 3.32 -6.36 -2.91
N GLY A 542 3.45 -6.79 -4.17
CA GLY A 542 4.74 -6.74 -4.87
C GLY A 542 4.89 -5.39 -5.55
N PHE A 543 5.75 -4.50 -5.07
CA PHE A 543 5.95 -3.20 -5.73
C PHE A 543 7.37 -2.69 -5.78
N VAL A 544 8.32 -3.32 -5.08
CA VAL A 544 9.65 -2.74 -5.06
C VAL A 544 10.41 -2.92 -6.34
N CYS A 545 9.92 -3.72 -7.26
CA CYS A 545 10.33 -3.64 -8.66
C CYS A 545 9.22 -4.16 -9.58
N GLU A 546 8.35 -3.28 -10.08
CA GLU A 546 7.97 -3.35 -11.50
C GLU A 546 9.00 -2.59 -12.36
N LEU A 547 10.17 -2.30 -11.77
CA LEU A 547 11.42 -1.95 -12.43
C LEU A 547 11.80 -3.09 -13.35
N GLY A 548 11.60 -2.87 -14.66
CA GLY A 548 12.21 -3.71 -15.66
C GLY A 548 13.72 -3.67 -15.47
N ILE A 549 14.29 -4.78 -15.02
CA ILE A 549 15.73 -4.99 -15.13
C ILE A 549 15.99 -5.45 -16.54
N LEU A 550 16.76 -4.63 -17.22
CA LEU A 550 17.10 -4.80 -18.60
C LEU A 550 18.60 -5.04 -18.63
N SER A 551 18.97 -5.99 -19.47
CA SER A 551 20.27 -6.65 -19.52
C SER A 551 21.43 -5.67 -19.38
N GLU A 552 22.52 -6.14 -18.78
CA GLU A 552 23.76 -5.38 -18.50
C GLU A 552 23.66 -4.30 -17.42
N GLY A 553 22.55 -4.28 -16.67
CA GLY A 553 22.50 -3.58 -15.40
C GLY A 553 22.38 -2.07 -15.53
N THR A 554 21.43 -1.60 -16.33
CA THR A 554 20.97 -0.21 -16.23
C THR A 554 19.48 -0.10 -16.57
N LEU A 555 18.64 -0.05 -15.53
CA LEU A 555 17.62 0.99 -15.38
C LEU A 555 17.32 1.23 -13.89
N TRP A 556 17.66 2.44 -13.46
CA TRP A 556 17.28 3.08 -12.20
C TRP A 556 15.75 3.20 -12.14
N HIS A 557 15.16 3.13 -10.94
CA HIS A 557 13.83 3.70 -10.66
C HIS A 557 13.66 4.93 -11.53
N CYS A 558 12.66 5.05 -12.42
CA CYS A 558 12.68 6.08 -13.49
C CYS A 558 12.87 7.54 -13.04
N TYR A 559 13.02 7.83 -11.74
CA TYR A 559 13.40 9.13 -11.21
C TYR A 559 14.44 9.18 -10.08
N LYS A 560 14.96 8.05 -9.58
CA LYS A 560 15.94 8.09 -8.48
C LYS A 560 17.31 7.62 -8.89
#